data_AF-A0A2T5IVJ5-F1
#
_entry.id   AF-A0A2T5IVJ5-F1
#
_cell.length_a   1.000
_cell.length_b   1.000
_cell.length_c   1.000
_cell.angle_alpha   90.00
_cell.angle_beta   90.00
_cell.angle_gamma   90.00
#
_symmetry.space_group_name_H-M   'P 1'
#
loop_
_entity.id
_entity.type
_entity.pdbx_description
1 polymer ?
#
loop_
_entity_poly.entity_id
_entity_poly.type
_entity_poly.pdbx_seq_one_letter_code
_entity_poly.pdbx_strand_id
1 'polypeptide(L)'
;MADWLAGQAHYIGAGQLKGCLYQVSYYPALVVGEDWVQGDIYACTTEIWSTLDTFEEALGENPEYERRLTPILLATGQWLSAWTYWYTRSTQELTRLKAGVWPPHPE
;
A
#
# COMPACT_ATOMS: atom_id res chain seq x y z
N MET A 1 12.34 -4.41 0.81
CA MET A 1 11.68 -3.76 -0.34
C MET A 1 11.53 -2.25 -0.12
N ALA A 2 11.06 -1.80 1.05
CA ALA A 2 10.99 -0.37 1.40
C ALA A 2 12.32 0.38 1.17
N ASP A 3 13.46 -0.15 1.62
CA ASP A 3 14.78 0.48 1.43
C ASP A 3 15.24 0.50 -0.04
N TRP A 4 14.87 -0.50 -0.83
CA TRP A 4 15.17 -0.55 -2.26
C TRP A 4 14.34 0.48 -3.04
N LEU A 5 13.07 0.63 -2.68
CA LEU A 5 12.20 1.67 -3.24
C LEU A 5 12.72 3.06 -2.85
N ALA A 6 13.11 3.29 -1.59
CA ALA A 6 13.66 4.56 -1.15
C ALA A 6 14.96 4.96 -1.88
N GLY A 7 15.73 3.98 -2.36
CA GLY A 7 16.92 4.22 -3.19
C GLY A 7 16.64 4.51 -4.67
N GLN A 8 15.46 4.15 -5.18
CA GLN A 8 15.08 4.26 -6.60
C GLN A 8 13.92 5.24 -6.85
N ALA A 9 13.23 5.66 -5.79
CA ALA A 9 12.04 6.48 -5.84
C ALA A 9 12.22 7.74 -4.99
N HIS A 10 11.61 8.84 -5.43
CA HIS A 10 11.65 10.10 -4.71
C HIS A 10 10.54 10.12 -3.65
N TYR A 11 10.90 10.25 -2.38
CA TYR A 11 9.93 10.43 -1.31
C TYR A 11 9.20 11.76 -1.48
N ILE A 12 7.87 11.71 -1.63
CA ILE A 12 7.01 12.88 -1.80
C ILE A 12 6.50 13.40 -0.45
N GLY A 13 6.19 12.49 0.48
CA GLY A 13 5.66 12.83 1.78
C GLY A 13 4.73 11.77 2.35
N ALA A 14 4.32 11.98 3.60
CA ALA A 14 3.30 11.19 4.25
C ALA A 14 1.90 11.57 3.74
N GLY A 15 1.00 10.60 3.71
CA GLY A 15 -0.39 10.82 3.33
C GLY A 15 -1.30 9.71 3.84
N GLN A 16 -2.57 9.86 3.51
CA GLN A 16 -3.60 8.94 3.96
C GLN A 16 -4.64 8.68 2.87
N LEU A 17 -5.22 7.49 2.91
CA LEU A 17 -6.28 7.07 2.01
C LEU A 17 -7.42 6.41 2.78
N LYS A 18 -8.57 6.27 2.13
CA LYS A 18 -9.71 5.57 2.69
C LYS A 18 -9.60 4.07 2.48
N GLY A 19 -9.52 3.31 3.56
CA GLY A 19 -9.38 1.86 3.53
C GLY A 19 -9.29 1.25 4.92
N CYS A 20 -9.22 -0.08 4.98
CA CYS A 20 -8.96 -0.81 6.21
C CYS A 20 -7.66 -1.60 6.06
N LEU A 21 -6.80 -1.55 7.08
CA LEU A 21 -5.57 -2.32 7.10
C LEU A 21 -5.77 -3.61 7.91
N TYR A 22 -5.33 -4.73 7.36
CA TYR A 22 -5.33 -6.04 8.01
C TYR A 22 -3.91 -6.57 8.08
N GLN A 23 -3.60 -7.32 9.12
CA GLN A 23 -2.34 -8.05 9.23
C GLN A 23 -2.56 -9.47 8.69
N VAL A 24 -1.90 -9.79 7.56
CA VAL A 24 -1.91 -11.14 6.97
C VAL A 24 -0.92 -12.03 7.72
N SER A 25 0.32 -11.55 7.82
CA SER A 25 1.40 -12.22 8.55
C SER A 25 2.47 -11.17 8.89
N TYR A 26 3.62 -11.20 8.22
CA TYR A 26 4.67 -10.20 8.29
C TYR A 26 4.43 -8.97 7.39
N TYR A 27 3.28 -8.91 6.70
CA TYR A 27 2.93 -7.85 5.75
C TYR A 27 1.45 -7.40 5.90
N PRO A 28 1.17 -6.13 5.56
CA PRO A 28 -0.18 -5.58 5.57
C PRO A 28 -1.00 -5.96 4.34
N ALA A 29 -2.31 -6.08 4.53
CA ALA A 29 -3.32 -6.12 3.48
C ALA A 29 -4.19 -4.86 3.58
N LEU A 30 -4.17 -4.03 2.54
CA LEU A 30 -5.10 -2.91 2.40
C LEU A 30 -6.36 -3.37 1.67
N VAL A 31 -7.53 -3.19 2.28
CA VAL A 31 -8.83 -3.48 1.66
C VAL A 31 -9.74 -2.27 1.69
N VAL A 32 -10.75 -2.30 0.82
CA VAL A 32 -11.77 -1.24 0.73
C VAL A 32 -12.46 -1.05 2.08
N GLY A 33 -12.59 0.21 2.49
CA GLY A 33 -13.14 0.59 3.78
C GLY A 33 -13.23 2.11 3.93
N GLU A 34 -13.80 2.56 5.04
CA GLU A 34 -14.06 3.98 5.32
C GLU A 34 -13.09 4.60 6.34
N ASP A 35 -12.20 3.80 6.94
CA ASP A 35 -11.18 4.30 7.87
C ASP A 35 -10.07 5.04 7.12
N TRP A 36 -9.27 5.80 7.87
CA TRP A 36 -8.06 6.41 7.33
C TRP A 36 -6.86 5.50 7.56
N VAL A 37 -6.18 5.14 6.48
CA VAL A 37 -4.91 4.41 6.51
C VAL A 37 -3.79 5.37 6.16
N GLN A 38 -2.75 5.41 6.98
CA GLN A 38 -1.59 6.26 6.80
C GLN A 38 -0.47 5.49 6.09
N GLY A 39 0.28 6.20 5.25
CA GLY A 39 1.45 5.64 4.58
C GLY A 39 2.31 6.71 3.94
N ASP A 40 3.41 6.25 3.35
CA ASP A 40 4.40 7.08 2.69
C ASP A 40 4.23 7.02 1.17
N ILE A 41 4.28 8.19 0.52
CA ILE A 41 4.09 8.32 -0.92
C ILE A 41 5.46 8.50 -1.56
N TYR A 42 5.74 7.66 -2.55
CA TYR A 42 6.97 7.70 -3.34
C TYR A 42 6.64 7.89 -4.82
N ALA A 43 7.33 8.81 -5.47
CA ALA A 43 7.30 8.96 -6.92
C ALA A 43 8.33 8.02 -7.56
N CYS A 44 7.83 7.04 -8.31
CA CYS A 44 8.63 6.02 -8.99
C CYS A 44 8.58 6.24 -10.51
N THR A 45 9.66 5.91 -11.22
CA THR A 45 9.64 5.84 -12.69
C THR A 45 8.87 4.59 -13.15
N THR A 46 8.40 4.60 -14.39
CA THR A 46 7.56 3.50 -14.92
C THR A 46 8.27 2.15 -14.97
N GLU A 47 9.59 2.14 -14.99
CA GLU A 47 10.46 0.96 -15.06
C GLU A 47 10.41 0.12 -13.78
N ILE A 48 10.05 0.74 -12.65
CA ILE A 48 10.00 0.09 -11.34
C ILE A 48 8.72 -0.75 -11.19
N TRP A 49 7.66 -0.41 -11.92
CA TRP A 49 6.34 -1.05 -11.82
C TRP A 49 6.37 -2.55 -12.12
N SER A 50 7.09 -2.99 -13.14
CA SER A 50 7.17 -4.43 -13.46
C SER A 50 7.86 -5.24 -12.37
N THR A 51 8.84 -4.64 -11.68
CA THR A 51 9.52 -5.27 -10.55
C THR A 51 8.59 -5.37 -9.34
N LEU A 52 7.83 -4.32 -9.05
CA LEU A 52 6.83 -4.31 -7.98
C LEU A 52 5.68 -5.29 -8.24
N ASP A 53 5.14 -5.29 -9.46
CA ASP A 53 4.04 -6.20 -9.83
C ASP A 53 4.46 -7.68 -9.73
N THR A 54 5.72 -7.98 -10.04
CA THR A 54 6.29 -9.32 -9.85
C THR A 54 6.47 -9.67 -8.37
N PHE A 55 6.92 -8.73 -7.55
CA PHE A 55 7.18 -8.95 -6.13
C PHE A 55 5.88 -9.09 -5.30
N GLU A 56 4.87 -8.28 -5.59
CA GLU A 56 3.57 -8.27 -4.90
C GLU A 56 2.62 -9.37 -5.38
N GLU A 57 3.11 -10.31 -6.22
CA GLU A 57 2.29 -11.35 -6.88
C GLU A 57 1.03 -10.76 -7.55
N ALA A 58 1.15 -9.55 -8.10
CA ALA A 58 0.05 -8.83 -8.76
C ALA A 58 -0.15 -9.29 -10.22
N LEU A 59 0.55 -10.35 -10.65
CA LEU A 59 0.53 -10.92 -11.99
C LEU A 59 -0.08 -12.33 -11.94
N GLY A 60 -1.11 -12.60 -12.75
CA GLY A 60 -1.73 -13.93 -12.89
C GLY A 60 -3.25 -13.89 -13.03
N GLU A 61 -3.89 -15.07 -13.11
CA GLU A 61 -5.36 -15.20 -13.17
C GLU A 61 -6.07 -14.91 -11.84
N ASN A 62 -5.35 -15.01 -10.71
CA ASN A 62 -5.89 -14.74 -9.38
C ASN A 62 -4.84 -14.04 -8.49
N PRO A 63 -4.46 -12.79 -8.84
CA PRO A 63 -3.41 -12.06 -8.14
C PRO A 63 -3.84 -11.77 -6.69
N GLU A 64 -2.91 -11.86 -5.74
CA GLU A 64 -3.19 -11.58 -4.32
C GLU A 64 -3.49 -10.10 -4.07
N TYR A 65 -2.89 -9.24 -4.90
CA TYR A 65 -3.06 -7.81 -4.89
C TYR A 65 -3.45 -7.27 -6.26
N GLU A 66 -4.31 -6.27 -6.29
CA GLU A 66 -4.68 -5.52 -7.48
C GLU A 66 -4.19 -4.08 -7.37
N ARG A 67 -3.40 -3.64 -8.35
CA ARG A 67 -2.94 -2.25 -8.41
C ARG A 67 -4.06 -1.35 -8.94
N ARG A 68 -4.52 -0.40 -8.11
CA ARG A 68 -5.54 0.58 -8.49
C ARG A 68 -5.07 1.99 -8.23
N LEU A 69 -5.45 2.90 -9.13
CA LEU A 69 -5.20 4.32 -8.95
C LEU A 69 -6.15 4.86 -7.86
N THR A 70 -5.58 5.32 -6.76
CA THR A 70 -6.31 5.65 -5.54
C THR A 70 -6.08 7.11 -5.17
N PRO A 71 -7.14 7.85 -4.78
CA PRO A 71 -6.98 9.20 -4.26
C PRO A 71 -6.33 9.16 -2.87
N ILE A 72 -5.22 9.88 -2.73
CA ILE A 72 -4.46 10.02 -1.50
C ILE A 72 -4.52 11.48 -1.05
N LEU A 73 -4.83 11.70 0.22
CA LEU A 73 -4.73 12.99 0.89
C LEU A 73 -3.35 13.11 1.51
N LEU A 74 -2.50 13.96 0.97
CA LEU A 74 -1.19 14.27 1.55
C LEU A 74 -1.36 14.98 2.90
N ALA A 75 -0.35 14.87 3.76
CA ALA A 75 -0.26 15.63 5.00
C ALA A 75 -0.31 17.16 4.78
N THR A 76 0.06 17.62 3.59
CA THR A 76 -0.05 19.03 3.16
C THR A 76 -1.50 19.48 2.89
N GLY A 77 -2.47 18.56 2.89
CA GLY A 77 -3.87 18.81 2.55
C GLY A 77 -4.20 18.71 1.05
N GLN A 78 -3.21 18.43 0.21
CA GLN A 78 -3.41 18.25 -1.22
C GLN A 78 -3.84 16.82 -1.55
N TRP A 79 -4.74 16.69 -2.54
CA TRP A 79 -5.13 15.40 -3.08
C TRP A 79 -4.28 15.05 -4.30
N LEU A 80 -3.79 13.82 -4.34
CA LEU A 80 -3.13 13.25 -5.50
C LEU A 80 -3.68 11.86 -5.82
N SER A 81 -3.35 11.35 -7.00
CA SER A 81 -3.63 9.97 -7.36
C SER A 81 -2.34 9.17 -7.33
N ALA A 82 -2.31 8.09 -6.54
CA ALA A 82 -1.18 7.17 -6.49
C ALA A 82 -1.64 5.74 -6.76
N TRP A 83 -0.77 4.96 -7.38
CA TRP A 83 -0.99 3.53 -7.50
C TRP A 83 -0.86 2.87 -6.13
N THR A 84 -1.88 2.12 -5.75
CA THR A 84 -1.94 1.40 -4.46
C THR A 84 -2.31 -0.05 -4.73
N TYR A 85 -1.69 -0.98 -4.01
CA TYR A 85 -2.00 -2.40 -4.07
C TYR A 85 -3.10 -2.74 -3.07
N TRP A 86 -4.23 -3.21 -3.61
CA TRP A 86 -5.40 -3.61 -2.84
C TRP A 86 -5.47 -5.13 -2.73
N TYR A 87 -5.59 -5.63 -1.52
CA TYR A 87 -5.69 -7.06 -1.26
C TYR A 87 -7.04 -7.60 -1.76
N THR A 88 -7.00 -8.64 -2.59
CA THR A 88 -8.18 -9.20 -3.26
C THR A 88 -8.68 -10.50 -2.63
N ARG A 89 -7.87 -11.14 -1.79
CA ARG A 89 -8.20 -12.41 -1.13
C ARG A 89 -9.07 -12.20 0.12
N SER A 90 -9.62 -13.31 0.61
CA SER A 90 -10.47 -13.29 1.81
C SER A 90 -9.71 -12.78 3.04
N THR A 91 -10.35 -11.89 3.80
CA THR A 91 -9.84 -11.34 5.07
C THR A 91 -10.51 -11.95 6.31
N GLN A 92 -11.32 -13.02 6.15
CA GLN A 92 -12.16 -13.56 7.23
C GLN A 92 -11.40 -13.97 8.49
N GLU A 93 -10.14 -14.39 8.37
CA GLU A 93 -9.31 -14.83 9.50
C GLU A 93 -8.22 -13.81 9.86
N LEU A 94 -8.24 -12.62 9.26
CA LEU A 94 -7.18 -11.63 9.44
C LEU A 94 -7.48 -10.65 10.57
N THR A 95 -6.43 -10.23 11.25
CA THR A 95 -6.54 -9.23 12.32
C THR A 95 -6.60 -7.83 11.73
N ARG A 96 -7.71 -7.12 11.94
CA ARG A 96 -7.85 -5.72 11.53
C ARG A 96 -7.02 -4.80 12.41
N LEU A 97 -6.16 -3.99 11.78
CA LEU A 97 -5.40 -2.94 12.43
C LEU A 97 -6.25 -1.66 12.50
N LYS A 98 -6.92 -1.48 13.64
CA LYS A 98 -7.84 -0.34 13.88
C LYS A 98 -7.18 1.03 13.78
N ALA A 99 -5.87 1.12 13.96
CA ALA A 99 -5.15 2.40 13.89
C ALA A 99 -4.89 2.86 12.45
N GLY A 100 -5.05 1.99 11.44
CA GLY A 100 -4.68 2.31 10.06
C GLY A 100 -3.18 2.59 9.88
N VAL A 101 -2.36 2.21 10.86
CA VAL A 101 -0.91 2.38 10.88
C VAL A 101 -0.29 1.00 10.95
N TRP A 102 0.66 0.72 10.05
CA TRP A 102 1.47 -0.48 10.11
C TRP A 102 2.59 -0.28 11.14
N PRO A 103 2.74 -1.16 12.15
CA PRO A 103 3.81 -1.02 13.14
C PRO A 103 5.18 -1.23 12.47
N PRO A 104 6.23 -0.54 12.92
CA PRO A 104 7.59 -0.85 12.47
C PRO A 104 7.91 -2.31 12.80
N HIS A 105 8.56 -3.01 11.87
CA HIS A 105 9.05 -4.38 12.13
C HIS A 105 10.00 -4.33 13.34
N PRO A 106 9.82 -5.20 14.35
CA PRO A 106 10.81 -5.34 15.40
C PRO A 106 12.10 -5.90 14.79
N GLU A 107 13.22 -5.23 15.05
CA GLU A 107 14.58 -5.69 14.70
C GLU A 107 14.93 -7.03 15.36
#